data_AF-A0A484BD29-F1
#
_entry.id   AF-A0A484BD29-F1
#
_cell.length_a   1.000
_cell.length_b   1.000
_cell.length_c   1.000
_cell.angle_alpha   90.00
_cell.angle_beta   90.00
_cell.angle_gamma   90.00
#
_symmetry.space_group_name_H-M   'P 1'
#
loop_
_entity.id
_entity.type
_entity.pdbx_description
1 polymer ?
#
loop_
_entity_poly.entity_id
_entity_poly.type
_entity_poly.pdbx_seq_one_letter_code
_entity_poly.pdbx_strand_id
1 'polypeptide(L)'
;MVYGVFWPRAAFWANDWRKALCRCDKCLELYKEQSVEFLLDAEDSVENYEKRGMKRIEENSSYEQGIRALASIDRTKQIDVITEYNRMGDKLKEFLQSFAANKKVVTEDDIKRFFAGMRSEKSTAVSQPYFCR
;
A
#
# COMPACT_ATOMS: atom_id res chain seq x y z
N MET A 1 24.79 -46.42 -11.38
CA MET A 1 23.86 -46.04 -10.30
C MET A 1 23.77 -44.53 -10.29
N VAL A 2 22.67 -43.96 -10.78
CA VAL A 2 22.46 -42.52 -10.77
C VAL A 2 21.83 -42.18 -9.43
N TYR A 3 22.57 -41.52 -8.55
CA TYR A 3 22.01 -40.96 -7.32
C TYR A 3 21.09 -39.81 -7.70
N GLY A 4 19.80 -40.11 -7.88
CA GLY A 4 18.77 -39.12 -8.07
C GLY A 4 18.58 -38.34 -6.77
N VAL A 5 18.98 -37.07 -6.78
CA VAL A 5 18.63 -36.12 -5.71
C VAL A 5 17.10 -35.98 -5.74
N PHE A 6 16.44 -36.56 -4.74
CA PHE A 6 14.99 -36.46 -4.58
C PHE A 6 14.66 -35.04 -4.15
N TRP A 7 14.29 -34.19 -5.11
CA TRP A 7 13.86 -32.84 -4.81
C TRP A 7 12.56 -32.91 -3.98
N PRO A 8 12.46 -32.22 -2.84
CA PRO A 8 11.24 -32.23 -2.04
C PRO A 8 10.10 -31.65 -2.87
N ARG A 9 9.07 -32.45 -3.08
CA ARG A 9 7.81 -32.00 -3.69
C ARG A 9 7.12 -31.02 -2.74
N ALA A 10 6.43 -30.03 -3.30
CA ALA A 10 5.63 -29.10 -2.51
C ALA A 10 4.60 -29.88 -1.68
N ALA A 11 4.55 -29.62 -0.37
CA ALA A 11 3.56 -30.17 0.53
C ALA A 11 2.36 -29.22 0.58
N PHE A 12 1.20 -29.69 0.11
CA PHE A 12 -0.07 -28.99 0.25
C PHE A 12 -0.79 -29.51 1.48
N TRP A 13 -1.15 -28.61 2.39
CA TRP A 13 -1.85 -28.93 3.64
C TRP A 13 -3.27 -28.41 3.57
N ALA A 14 -4.20 -29.10 4.24
CA ALA A 14 -5.57 -28.61 4.38
C ALA A 14 -5.59 -27.29 5.17
N ASN A 15 -6.66 -26.51 5.00
CA ASN A 15 -6.90 -25.33 5.83
C ASN A 15 -6.87 -25.74 7.31
N ASP A 16 -6.35 -24.85 8.17
CA ASP A 16 -6.22 -25.06 9.61
C ASP A 16 -5.39 -26.27 10.05
N TRP A 17 -4.51 -26.83 9.21
CA TRP A 17 -3.68 -27.99 9.56
C TRP A 17 -2.86 -27.82 10.85
N ARG A 18 -2.51 -26.57 11.21
CA ARG A 18 -1.83 -26.24 12.47
C ARG A 18 -2.63 -26.71 13.70
N LYS A 19 -3.97 -26.78 13.61
CA LYS A 19 -4.86 -27.31 14.67
C LYS A 19 -4.73 -28.82 14.86
N ALA A 20 -4.26 -29.55 13.84
CA ALA A 20 -4.08 -31.00 13.90
C ALA A 20 -2.72 -31.42 14.49
N LEU A 21 -1.82 -30.46 14.78
CA LEU A 21 -0.53 -30.74 15.41
C LEU A 21 -0.72 -31.18 16.87
N CYS A 22 -0.05 -32.28 17.23
CA CYS A 22 -0.08 -32.81 18.59
C CYS A 22 0.64 -31.87 19.56
N ARG A 23 0.15 -31.76 20.80
CA ARG A 23 0.72 -30.89 21.84
C ARG A 23 1.17 -31.65 23.09
N CYS A 24 1.41 -32.95 22.99
CA CYS A 24 1.98 -33.71 24.11
C CYS A 24 3.46 -33.35 24.31
N ASP A 25 3.99 -33.59 25.51
CA ASP A 25 5.35 -33.19 25.89
C ASP A 25 6.42 -33.70 24.92
N LYS A 26 6.27 -34.94 24.44
CA LYS A 26 7.17 -35.54 23.44
C LYS A 26 7.17 -34.78 22.11
N CYS A 27 6.01 -34.33 21.64
CA CYS A 27 5.90 -33.57 20.41
C CYS A 27 6.43 -32.14 20.58
N LEU A 28 6.19 -31.53 21.74
CA LEU A 28 6.74 -30.20 22.04
C LEU A 28 8.27 -30.20 22.09
N GLU A 29 8.87 -31.23 22.70
CA GLU A 29 10.32 -31.41 22.72
C GLU A 29 10.88 -31.61 21.30
N LEU A 30 10.21 -32.44 20.49
CA LEU A 30 10.56 -32.63 19.08
C LEU A 30 10.52 -31.31 18.28
N TYR A 31 9.45 -30.51 18.43
CA TYR A 31 9.36 -29.23 17.71
C TYR A 31 10.47 -28.27 18.11
N LYS A 32 10.86 -28.29 19.39
CA LYS A 32 11.97 -27.50 19.92
C LYS A 32 13.33 -27.94 19.40
N GLU A 33 13.58 -29.24 19.39
CA GLU A 33 14.81 -29.79 18.80
C GLU A 33 14.95 -29.44 17.32
N GLN A 34 13.83 -29.41 16.60
CA GLN A 34 13.80 -29.07 15.18
C GLN A 34 13.67 -27.56 14.90
N SER A 35 13.57 -26.71 15.94
CA SER A 35 13.41 -25.25 15.81
C SER A 35 12.18 -24.82 14.99
N VAL A 36 11.07 -25.57 15.12
CA VAL A 36 9.81 -25.36 14.37
C VAL A 36 8.61 -25.09 15.29
N GLU A 37 8.85 -24.61 16.51
CA GLU A 37 7.79 -24.31 17.48
C GLU A 37 6.79 -23.26 16.96
N PHE A 38 7.22 -22.41 16.02
CA PHE A 38 6.37 -21.42 15.34
C PHE A 38 5.19 -22.06 14.59
N LEU A 39 5.28 -23.34 14.21
CA LEU A 39 4.17 -24.06 13.55
C LEU A 39 2.95 -24.22 14.45
N LEU A 40 3.13 -24.17 15.77
CA LEU A 40 2.04 -24.25 16.75
C LEU A 40 1.31 -22.92 16.94
N ASP A 41 1.91 -21.82 16.54
CA ASP A 41 1.30 -20.50 16.60
C ASP A 41 0.33 -20.33 15.43
N ALA A 42 -0.96 -20.25 15.76
CA ALA A 42 -2.00 -19.98 14.76
C ALA A 42 -1.93 -18.53 14.25
N GLU A 43 -1.39 -17.61 15.04
CA GLU A 43 -1.23 -16.19 14.70
C GLU A 43 -0.04 -15.93 13.75
N ASP A 44 0.87 -16.91 13.62
CA ASP A 44 1.98 -16.91 12.67
C ASP A 44 1.59 -17.51 11.31
N SER A 45 0.37 -17.22 10.87
CA SER A 45 -0.10 -17.49 9.51
C SER A 45 0.08 -16.24 8.64
N VAL A 46 0.29 -16.44 7.33
CA VAL A 46 0.34 -15.35 6.35
C VAL A 46 -0.94 -14.51 6.41
N GLU A 47 -2.09 -15.18 6.51
CA GLU A 47 -3.40 -14.53 6.64
C GLU A 47 -3.47 -13.62 7.89
N ASN A 48 -2.99 -14.08 9.05
CA ASN A 48 -2.98 -13.28 10.27
C ASN A 48 -1.95 -12.14 10.22
N TYR A 49 -0.82 -12.32 9.54
CA TYR A 49 0.11 -11.23 9.25
C TYR A 49 -0.52 -10.16 8.35
N GLU A 50 -1.21 -10.58 7.28
CA GLU A 50 -1.91 -9.69 6.36
C GLU A 50 -3.04 -8.92 7.06
N LYS A 51 -3.86 -9.60 7.87
CA LYS A 51 -4.91 -8.97 8.67
C LYS A 51 -4.35 -7.94 9.66
N ARG A 52 -3.26 -8.27 10.36
CA ARG A 52 -2.56 -7.32 11.25
C ARG A 52 -2.00 -6.13 10.48
N GLY A 53 -1.49 -6.36 9.27
CA GLY A 53 -1.13 -5.33 8.31
C GLY A 53 -2.31 -4.42 8.02
N MET A 54 -3.42 -4.98 7.49
CA MET A 54 -4.63 -4.26 7.13
C MET A 54 -5.19 -3.43 8.28
N LYS A 55 -5.31 -4.01 9.49
CA LYS A 55 -5.81 -3.30 10.67
C LYS A 55 -4.95 -2.10 11.06
N ARG A 56 -3.62 -2.27 11.10
CA ARG A 56 -2.69 -1.14 11.34
C ARG A 56 -2.84 -0.03 10.33
N ILE A 57 -3.30 -0.34 9.13
CA ILE A 57 -3.49 0.70 8.11
C ILE A 57 -4.91 1.28 8.14
N GLU A 58 -5.90 0.54 8.61
CA GLU A 58 -7.21 1.11 8.89
C GLU A 58 -7.16 2.14 10.02
N GLU A 59 -6.23 1.96 10.97
CA GLU A 59 -5.93 2.88 12.07
C GLU A 59 -5.14 4.15 11.63
N ASN A 60 -4.69 4.22 10.37
CA ASN A 60 -3.94 5.37 9.84
C ASN A 60 -4.84 6.49 9.30
N SER A 61 -4.31 7.71 9.27
CA SER A 61 -5.05 8.95 8.96
C SER A 61 -5.82 8.91 7.62
N SER A 62 -6.91 9.67 7.54
CA SER A 62 -7.72 9.84 6.31
C SER A 62 -6.89 10.17 5.05
N TYR A 63 -5.73 10.81 5.23
CA TYR A 63 -4.76 11.08 4.16
C TYR A 63 -4.16 9.80 3.56
N GLU A 64 -3.76 8.83 4.38
CA GLU A 64 -3.23 7.54 3.91
C GLU A 64 -4.30 6.66 3.28
N GLN A 65 -5.54 6.75 3.78
CA GLN A 65 -6.70 6.11 3.12
C GLN A 65 -6.93 6.72 1.72
N GLY A 66 -6.79 8.04 1.57
CA GLY A 66 -6.87 8.72 0.28
C GLY A 66 -5.79 8.27 -0.71
N ILE A 67 -4.53 8.18 -0.25
CA ILE A 67 -3.42 7.69 -1.08
C ILE A 67 -3.60 6.22 -1.48
N ARG A 68 -4.26 5.39 -0.65
CA ARG A 68 -4.58 4.00 -1.00
C ARG A 68 -5.70 3.83 -2.00
N ALA A 69 -6.74 4.65 -1.89
CA ALA A 69 -7.80 4.66 -2.90
C ALA A 69 -7.23 5.04 -4.28
N LEU A 70 -6.15 5.83 -4.30
CA LEU A 70 -5.38 6.07 -5.52
C LEU A 70 -4.53 4.86 -5.91
N ALA A 71 -3.90 4.18 -4.94
CA ALA A 71 -3.05 3.01 -5.17
C ALA A 71 -3.80 1.75 -5.68
N SER A 72 -5.11 1.68 -5.57
CA SER A 72 -5.94 0.60 -6.13
C SER A 72 -6.32 0.82 -7.61
N ILE A 73 -6.01 1.98 -8.18
CA ILE A 73 -6.22 2.30 -9.61
C ILE A 73 -5.06 1.70 -10.43
N ASP A 74 -5.24 1.45 -11.73
CA ASP A 74 -4.18 0.97 -12.63
C ASP A 74 -2.85 1.77 -12.47
N ARG A 75 -1.71 1.06 -12.45
CA ARG A 75 -0.39 1.63 -12.14
C ARG A 75 0.00 2.81 -13.04
N THR A 76 -0.41 2.80 -14.30
CA THR A 76 -0.12 3.92 -15.22
C THR A 76 -0.88 5.18 -14.81
N LYS A 77 -2.16 5.03 -14.48
CA LYS A 77 -3.03 6.10 -14.00
C LYS A 77 -2.58 6.63 -12.63
N GLN A 78 -1.99 5.79 -11.78
CA GLN A 78 -1.42 6.22 -10.49
C GLN A 78 -0.29 7.23 -10.66
N ILE A 79 0.64 6.99 -11.59
CA ILE A 79 1.79 7.88 -11.80
C ILE A 79 1.31 9.26 -12.23
N ASP A 80 0.37 9.31 -13.17
CA ASP A 80 -0.21 10.56 -13.64
C ASP A 80 -0.92 11.31 -12.52
N VAL A 81 -1.71 10.61 -11.69
CA VAL A 81 -2.42 11.22 -10.56
C VAL A 81 -1.46 11.76 -9.51
N ILE A 82 -0.42 11.00 -9.14
CA ILE A 82 0.59 11.45 -8.15
C ILE A 82 1.33 12.68 -8.70
N THR A 83 1.71 12.65 -9.97
CA THR A 83 2.40 13.77 -10.62
C THR A 83 1.53 15.02 -10.63
N GLU A 84 0.25 14.89 -10.99
CA GLU A 84 -0.69 16.01 -11.01
C GLU A 84 -1.04 16.52 -9.60
N TYR A 85 -1.08 15.64 -8.60
CA TYR A 85 -1.26 16.03 -7.20
C TYR A 85 -0.08 16.86 -6.70
N ASN A 86 1.16 16.41 -6.94
CA ASN A 86 2.36 17.16 -6.56
C ASN A 86 2.40 18.51 -7.27
N ARG A 87 2.09 18.54 -8.56
CA ARG A 87 1.98 19.78 -9.35
C ARG A 87 0.93 20.74 -8.80
N MET A 88 -0.23 20.25 -8.37
CA MET A 88 -1.26 21.06 -7.71
C MET A 88 -0.72 21.65 -6.41
N GLY A 89 -0.01 20.85 -5.61
CA GLY A 89 0.63 21.29 -4.36
C GLY A 89 1.66 22.38 -4.58
N ASP A 90 2.54 22.21 -5.57
CA ASP A 90 3.58 23.21 -5.91
C ASP A 90 2.96 24.53 -6.37
N LYS A 91 1.97 24.49 -7.27
CA LYS A 91 1.23 25.68 -7.72
C LYS A 91 0.53 26.40 -6.57
N LEU A 92 -0.07 25.65 -5.65
CA LEU A 92 -0.74 26.24 -4.48
C LEU A 92 0.29 26.91 -3.56
N LYS A 93 1.44 26.27 -3.35
CA LYS A 93 2.53 26.84 -2.55
C LYS A 93 3.06 28.13 -3.16
N GLU A 94 3.31 28.15 -4.47
CA GLU A 94 3.74 29.36 -5.21
C GLU A 94 2.70 30.49 -5.11
N PHE A 95 1.42 30.14 -5.29
CA PHE A 95 0.32 31.10 -5.12
C PHE A 95 0.33 31.72 -3.73
N LEU A 96 0.43 30.91 -2.67
CA LEU A 96 0.46 31.39 -1.28
C LEU A 96 1.74 32.17 -0.95
N GLN A 97 2.88 31.83 -1.55
CA GLN A 97 4.13 32.59 -1.40
C GLN A 97 3.99 34.03 -1.87
N SER A 98 3.20 34.29 -2.92
CA SER A 98 2.92 35.66 -3.37
C SER A 98 2.20 36.50 -2.31
N PHE A 99 1.35 35.90 -1.47
CA PHE A 99 0.68 36.58 -0.37
C PHE A 99 1.64 36.87 0.77
N ALA A 100 2.52 35.90 1.09
CA ALA A 100 3.57 36.08 2.09
C ALA A 100 4.53 37.22 1.71
N ALA A 101 4.96 37.28 0.45
CA ALA A 101 5.83 38.33 -0.07
C ALA A 101 5.17 39.72 -0.01
N ASN A 102 3.87 39.79 -0.31
CA ASN A 102 3.11 41.04 -0.30
C ASN A 102 2.50 41.39 1.08
N LYS A 103 2.79 40.61 2.13
CA LYS A 103 2.18 40.71 3.47
C LYS A 103 0.65 40.80 3.43
N LYS A 104 0.01 40.05 2.53
CA LYS A 104 -1.44 40.00 2.39
C LYS A 104 -2.01 38.79 3.14
N VAL A 105 -3.17 38.97 3.75
CA VAL A 105 -3.93 37.88 4.35
C VAL A 105 -4.64 37.11 3.25
N VAL A 106 -4.59 35.78 3.31
CA VAL A 106 -5.29 34.89 2.38
C VAL A 106 -6.75 34.80 2.79
N THR A 107 -7.67 35.06 1.86
CA THR A 107 -9.12 34.93 2.07
C THR A 107 -9.69 33.68 1.40
N GLU A 108 -10.92 33.30 1.77
CA GLU A 108 -11.60 32.16 1.14
C GLU A 108 -11.80 32.37 -0.37
N ASP A 109 -12.11 33.59 -0.81
CA ASP A 109 -12.27 33.94 -2.22
C ASP A 109 -10.99 33.77 -3.04
N ASP A 110 -9.82 34.02 -2.43
CA ASP A 110 -8.52 33.82 -3.08
C ASP A 110 -8.29 32.34 -3.40
N ILE A 111 -8.60 31.47 -2.44
CA ILE A 111 -8.50 30.01 -2.61
C ILE A 111 -9.51 29.53 -3.66
N LYS A 112 -10.76 30.03 -3.63
CA LYS A 112 -11.78 29.70 -4.63
C LYS A 112 -11.36 30.11 -6.03
N ARG A 113 -10.79 31.31 -6.19
CA ARG A 113 -10.26 31.81 -7.47
C ARG A 113 -9.12 30.95 -7.99
N PHE A 114 -8.17 30.59 -7.13
CA PHE A 114 -7.05 29.72 -7.51
C PHE A 114 -7.55 28.39 -8.10
N PHE A 115 -8.45 27.69 -7.38
CA PHE A 115 -8.98 26.42 -7.87
C PHE A 115 -9.90 26.57 -9.08
N ALA A 116 -10.60 27.71 -9.23
CA ALA A 116 -11.39 27.99 -10.43
C ALA A 116 -10.48 28.14 -11.68
N GLY A 117 -9.37 28.87 -11.56
CA GLY A 117 -8.39 29.02 -12.65
C GLY A 117 -7.72 27.70 -13.02
N MET A 118 -7.36 26.88 -12.03
CA MET A 118 -6.74 25.57 -12.26
C MET A 118 -7.69 24.59 -13.00
N ARG A 119 -9.00 24.66 -12.74
CA ARG A 119 -9.99 23.83 -13.46
C ARG A 119 -10.15 24.23 -14.92
N SER A 120 -10.06 25.53 -15.24
CA SER A 120 -10.14 26.00 -16.64
C SER A 120 -8.93 25.59 -17.48
N GLU A 121 -7.74 25.49 -16.87
CA GLU A 121 -6.51 25.01 -17.54
C GLU A 121 -6.57 23.51 -17.93
N LYS A 122 -7.30 22.68 -17.18
CA LYS A 122 -7.40 21.23 -17.40
C LYS A 122 -8.28 20.82 -18.58
N SER A 123 -9.00 21.74 -19.23
CA SER A 123 -9.86 21.39 -20.37
C SER A 123 -9.11 21.19 -21.70
N THR A 124 -7.80 21.45 -21.76
CA THR A 124 -7.06 21.52 -23.04
C THR A 124 -5.95 20.48 -23.27
N ALA A 125 -5.66 19.55 -22.36
CA ALA A 125 -4.77 18.39 -22.61
C ALA A 125 -5.03 17.35 -21.51
N VAL A 126 -5.14 16.04 -21.73
CA VAL A 126 -4.08 15.14 -22.23
C VAL A 126 -4.73 13.89 -22.85
N SER A 127 -4.57 13.68 -24.16
CA SER A 127 -4.63 12.34 -24.75
C SER A 127 -3.22 11.76 -24.71
N GLN A 128 -2.95 10.77 -23.86
CA GLN A 128 -1.67 10.06 -23.91
C GLN A 128 -1.67 9.12 -25.12
N PRO A 129 -0.72 9.22 -26.07
CA PRO A 129 -0.55 8.23 -27.10
C PRO A 129 0.12 6.99 -26.50
N TYR A 130 -0.53 5.84 -26.64
CA TYR A 130 0.02 4.54 -26.27
C TYR A 130 1.26 4.25 -27.13
N PHE A 131 2.43 4.15 -26.49
CA PHE A 131 3.60 3.51 -27.10
C PHE A 131 3.83 2.16 -26.40
N CYS A 132 3.57 1.08 -27.12
CA CYS A 132 4.02 -0.26 -26.75
C CYS A 132 5.40 -0.51 -27.37
N ARG A 133 6.34 -1.01 -26.57
CA ARG A 133 7.48 -1.82 -27.01
C ARG A 133 7.74 -2.92 -26.00
#